data_AF-A0A1F6WP70-F1
#
_entry.id   AF-A0A1F6WP70-F1
#
_cell.length_a   1.000
_cell.length_b   1.000
_cell.length_c   1.000
_cell.angle_alpha   90.00
_cell.angle_beta   90.00
_cell.angle_gamma   90.00
#
_symmetry.space_group_name_H-M   'P 1'
#
loop_
_entity.id
_entity.type
_entity.pdbx_description
1 polymer ?
#
loop_
_entity_poly.entity_id
_entity_poly.type
_entity_poly.pdbx_seq_one_letter_code
_entity_poly.pdbx_strand_id
1 'polypeptide(L)'
;MELIWGIHLNQVLLLLKQLGLAILGASALWGFIFSIRDIRRHSSKNWIVDDWLSMKLFNLFLIGTAISSLAFFLSLPTTRALAHEGISVAATIPEIVSTFPLMIILYIFLILITCIMIMLRAKKEEKFSYLLTPFYAITFLMAFFMTSYSAWRGSFDSIQIFHFMHGFHSIFTLGSVIVLDFLFLISNRSELLKQHVYSLFPTISKVVWVGLSFDFISVFLISKYFVVTEKFLFVQTVITILIINGVLLSGPIARKMMNSVKDQAHHITAKWRRMGNIAGALSITSWLTITVMDFFKGLRLDYKELIFLYLGFFIFMFIGHLLFEYMESRKAPLTLSNEEM
;
A
#
# COMPACT_ATOMS: atom_id res chain seq x y z
N MET A 1 -3.05 0.24 27.58
CA MET A 1 -2.59 1.63 27.78
C MET A 1 -3.34 2.51 26.81
N GLU A 2 -4.17 3.41 27.34
CA GLU A 2 -4.75 4.51 26.56
C GLU A 2 -3.66 5.55 26.29
N LEU A 3 -3.63 6.09 25.08
CA LEU A 3 -2.69 7.12 24.64
C LEU A 3 -3.38 8.49 24.73
N ILE A 4 -3.93 8.96 23.62
CA ILE A 4 -4.58 10.28 23.46
C ILE A 4 -5.91 10.06 22.73
N TRP A 5 -6.95 10.81 23.08
CA TRP A 5 -8.28 10.81 22.42
C TRP A 5 -8.96 9.42 22.34
N GLY A 6 -8.80 8.57 23.35
CA GLY A 6 -9.38 7.22 23.37
C GLY A 6 -8.68 6.22 22.45
N ILE A 7 -7.52 6.56 21.90
CA ILE A 7 -6.67 5.64 21.12
C ILE A 7 -5.92 4.74 22.09
N HIS A 8 -6.01 3.43 21.89
CA HIS A 8 -5.25 2.47 22.69
C HIS A 8 -4.03 1.94 21.92
N LEU A 9 -2.94 1.65 22.65
CA LEU A 9 -1.69 1.15 22.06
C LEU A 9 -1.90 -0.11 21.19
N ASN A 10 -2.79 -1.00 21.58
CA ASN A 10 -3.12 -2.20 20.81
C ASN A 10 -3.74 -1.88 19.44
N GLN A 11 -4.57 -0.84 19.34
CA GLN A 11 -5.15 -0.40 18.06
C GLN A 11 -4.06 0.16 17.14
N VAL A 12 -3.10 0.89 17.71
CA VAL A 12 -1.93 1.39 16.96
C VAL A 12 -1.11 0.22 16.44
N LEU A 13 -0.84 -0.80 17.27
CA LEU A 13 -0.12 -1.99 16.84
C LEU A 13 -0.87 -2.76 15.75
N LEU A 14 -2.19 -2.89 15.85
CA LEU A 14 -3.00 -3.54 14.81
C LEU A 14 -2.98 -2.77 13.49
N LEU A 15 -3.08 -1.43 13.55
CA LEU A 15 -2.93 -0.55 12.39
C LEU A 15 -1.56 -0.72 11.74
N LEU A 16 -0.49 -0.67 12.53
CA LEU A 16 0.88 -0.84 12.04
C LEU A 16 1.09 -2.22 11.41
N LYS A 17 0.52 -3.27 12.02
CA LYS A 17 0.55 -4.63 11.45
C LYS A 17 -0.11 -4.64 10.06
N GLN A 18 -1.32 -4.11 9.93
CA GLN A 18 -2.05 -4.09 8.66
C GLN A 18 -1.35 -3.22 7.60
N LEU A 19 -0.89 -2.03 7.99
CA LEU A 19 -0.12 -1.14 7.13
C LEU A 19 1.16 -1.82 6.63
N GLY A 20 1.90 -2.47 7.54
CA GLY A 20 3.11 -3.21 7.20
C GLY A 20 2.85 -4.37 6.24
N LEU A 21 1.82 -5.18 6.48
CA LEU A 21 1.39 -6.25 5.57
C LEU A 21 0.97 -5.72 4.19
N ALA A 22 0.22 -4.62 4.14
CA ALA A 22 -0.19 -4.00 2.89
C ALA A 22 1.01 -3.50 2.08
N ILE A 23 1.96 -2.81 2.73
CA ILE A 23 3.20 -2.33 2.09
C ILE A 23 4.05 -3.50 1.60
N LEU A 24 4.27 -4.53 2.44
CA LEU A 24 5.11 -5.67 2.06
C LEU A 24 4.45 -6.48 0.94
N GLY A 25 3.14 -6.72 1.02
CA GLY A 25 2.39 -7.46 0.00
C GLY A 25 2.38 -6.73 -1.33
N ALA A 26 2.16 -5.41 -1.33
CA ALA A 26 2.16 -4.62 -2.56
C ALA A 26 3.56 -4.51 -3.16
N SER A 27 4.58 -4.32 -2.32
CA SER A 27 5.99 -4.31 -2.77
C SER A 27 6.39 -5.64 -3.38
N ALA A 28 5.91 -6.75 -2.80
CA ALA A 28 6.11 -8.08 -3.34
C ALA A 28 5.36 -8.31 -4.65
N LEU A 29 4.10 -7.87 -4.76
CA LEU A 29 3.32 -7.97 -6.00
C LEU A 29 3.97 -7.21 -7.15
N TRP A 30 4.25 -5.92 -6.95
CA TRP A 30 4.85 -5.07 -8.00
C TRP A 30 6.31 -5.44 -8.26
N GLY A 31 7.04 -5.81 -7.20
CA GLY A 31 8.40 -6.35 -7.31
C GLY A 31 8.44 -7.62 -8.15
N PHE A 32 7.47 -8.54 -7.95
CA PHE A 32 7.29 -9.73 -8.76
C PHE A 32 7.06 -9.35 -10.22
N ILE A 33 6.07 -8.49 -10.51
CA ILE A 33 5.73 -8.05 -11.87
C ILE A 33 6.96 -7.49 -12.60
N PHE A 34 7.71 -6.59 -11.98
CA PHE A 34 8.93 -6.04 -12.59
C PHE A 34 10.06 -7.08 -12.70
N SER A 35 10.06 -8.09 -11.84
CA SER A 35 11.07 -9.16 -11.84
C SER A 35 10.76 -10.35 -12.78
N ILE A 36 9.60 -10.46 -13.43
CA ILE A 36 9.34 -11.61 -14.33
C ILE A 36 10.29 -11.54 -15.53
N ARG A 37 11.16 -12.55 -15.70
CA ARG A 37 12.22 -12.62 -16.74
C ARG A 37 11.74 -12.96 -18.14
N ASP A 38 10.68 -13.76 -18.28
CA ASP A 38 10.20 -14.20 -19.61
C ASP A 38 9.49 -13.10 -20.42
N ILE A 39 8.91 -12.10 -19.74
CA ILE A 39 8.35 -10.91 -20.41
C ILE A 39 9.47 -9.98 -20.94
N ARG A 40 10.72 -10.14 -20.46
CA ARG A 40 11.86 -9.24 -20.74
C ARG A 40 12.58 -9.51 -22.06
N ARG A 41 12.45 -10.70 -22.65
CA ARG A 41 13.22 -11.09 -23.86
C ARG A 41 12.78 -10.37 -25.14
N HIS A 42 11.63 -9.70 -25.16
CA HIS A 42 11.08 -9.07 -26.38
C HIS A 42 11.24 -7.54 -26.45
N SER A 43 11.76 -6.86 -25.42
CA SER A 43 11.97 -5.40 -25.44
C SER A 43 13.30 -5.02 -24.79
N SER A 44 14.34 -4.82 -25.61
CA SER A 44 15.72 -4.58 -25.16
C SER A 44 15.95 -3.27 -24.40
N LYS A 45 14.98 -2.34 -24.36
CA LYS A 45 15.14 -1.01 -23.75
C LYS A 45 14.57 -0.85 -22.34
N ASN A 46 13.65 -1.72 -21.89
CA ASN A 46 12.93 -1.51 -20.63
C ASN A 46 13.40 -2.38 -19.46
N TRP A 47 14.13 -3.46 -19.73
CA TRP A 47 14.48 -4.46 -18.71
C TRP A 47 15.38 -3.91 -17.59
N ILE A 48 16.29 -2.97 -17.88
CA ILE A 48 17.15 -2.33 -16.88
C ILE A 48 16.31 -1.50 -15.90
N VAL A 49 15.28 -0.82 -16.40
CA VAL A 49 14.37 -0.03 -15.56
C VAL A 49 13.58 -0.94 -14.65
N ASP A 50 12.99 -2.01 -15.21
CA ASP A 50 12.21 -2.98 -14.45
C ASP A 50 13.05 -3.63 -13.34
N ASP A 51 14.27 -4.07 -13.65
CA ASP A 51 15.18 -4.64 -12.64
C ASP A 51 15.54 -3.62 -11.56
N TRP A 52 15.85 -2.38 -11.95
CA TRP A 52 16.15 -1.33 -10.98
C TRP A 52 14.94 -1.01 -10.09
N LEU A 53 13.74 -0.89 -10.64
CA LEU A 53 12.51 -0.66 -9.89
C LEU A 53 12.24 -1.82 -8.93
N SER A 54 12.40 -3.07 -9.41
CA SER A 54 12.26 -4.27 -8.59
C SER A 54 13.23 -4.28 -7.41
N MET A 55 14.49 -3.87 -7.60
CA MET A 55 15.47 -3.72 -6.53
C MET A 55 15.12 -2.58 -5.56
N LYS A 56 14.55 -1.47 -6.05
CA LYS A 56 14.12 -0.36 -5.16
C LYS A 56 12.92 -0.74 -4.31
N LEU A 57 11.97 -1.49 -4.86
CA LEU A 57 10.83 -2.04 -4.13
C LEU A 57 11.26 -2.99 -3.01
N PHE A 58 12.43 -3.61 -3.11
CA PHE A 58 12.96 -4.42 -2.01
C PHE A 58 13.15 -3.60 -0.74
N ASN A 59 13.55 -2.32 -0.84
CA ASN A 59 13.68 -1.46 0.35
C ASN A 59 12.32 -1.16 0.99
N LEU A 60 11.29 -0.93 0.16
CA LEU A 60 9.93 -0.71 0.65
C LEU A 60 9.35 -1.99 1.28
N PHE A 61 9.64 -3.15 0.68
CA PHE A 61 9.36 -4.46 1.25
C PHE A 61 9.99 -4.66 2.63
N LEU A 62 11.27 -4.27 2.81
CA LEU A 62 11.95 -4.35 4.11
C LEU A 62 11.28 -3.48 5.17
N ILE A 63 10.85 -2.27 4.80
CA ILE A 63 10.12 -1.37 5.71
C ILE A 63 8.79 -2.02 6.12
N GLY A 64 8.01 -2.52 5.17
CA GLY A 64 6.74 -3.21 5.45
C GLY A 64 6.94 -4.43 6.35
N THR A 65 7.96 -5.24 6.08
CA THR A 65 8.30 -6.42 6.89
C THR A 65 8.69 -6.05 8.32
N ALA A 66 9.52 -5.00 8.49
CA ALA A 66 9.95 -4.54 9.81
C ALA A 66 8.77 -4.02 10.63
N ILE A 67 7.95 -3.12 10.06
CA ILE A 67 6.77 -2.56 10.72
C ILE A 67 5.79 -3.68 11.10
N SER A 68 5.47 -4.56 10.16
CA SER A 68 4.49 -5.64 10.36
C SER A 68 4.95 -6.62 11.43
N SER A 69 6.21 -7.05 11.38
CA SER A 69 6.75 -8.04 12.31
C SER A 69 6.86 -7.47 13.71
N LEU A 70 7.40 -6.25 13.85
CA LEU A 70 7.49 -5.57 15.14
C LEU A 70 6.10 -5.42 15.76
N ALA A 71 5.13 -4.94 14.97
CA ALA A 71 3.77 -4.76 15.44
C ALA A 71 3.10 -6.08 15.84
N PHE A 72 3.31 -7.16 15.07
CA PHE A 72 2.77 -8.48 15.38
C PHE A 72 3.29 -9.02 16.72
N PHE A 73 4.61 -9.06 16.92
CA PHE A 73 5.20 -9.61 18.14
C PHE A 73 4.91 -8.75 19.38
N LEU A 74 4.72 -7.44 19.22
CA LEU A 74 4.28 -6.56 20.31
C LEU A 74 2.78 -6.66 20.64
N SER A 75 1.94 -7.05 19.66
CA SER A 75 0.49 -6.98 19.83
C SER A 75 -0.12 -8.02 20.78
N LEU A 76 0.59 -9.14 21.08
CA LEU A 76 0.07 -10.31 21.80
C LEU A 76 -1.25 -10.87 21.19
N PRO A 77 -1.57 -12.18 21.37
CA PRO A 77 -2.72 -12.81 20.69
C PRO A 77 -4.12 -12.33 21.14
N THR A 78 -4.22 -11.36 22.04
CA THR A 78 -5.48 -10.94 22.67
C THR A 78 -6.16 -9.75 21.98
N THR A 79 -5.59 -9.23 20.89
CA THR A 79 -6.03 -7.98 20.28
C THR A 79 -6.95 -8.21 19.08
N ARG A 80 -8.17 -7.63 19.12
CA ARG A 80 -9.17 -7.76 18.06
C ARG A 80 -8.94 -6.73 16.97
N ALA A 81 -8.66 -7.18 15.75
CA ALA A 81 -8.88 -6.34 14.57
C ALA A 81 -10.39 -6.23 14.35
N LEU A 82 -10.86 -5.02 14.15
CA LEU A 82 -12.27 -4.75 13.93
C LEU A 82 -12.48 -4.52 12.43
N ALA A 83 -13.58 -5.04 11.90
CA ALA A 83 -14.03 -4.64 10.57
C ALA A 83 -14.33 -3.14 10.54
N HIS A 84 -14.32 -2.56 9.33
CA HIS A 84 -14.58 -1.14 9.03
C HIS A 84 -15.54 -0.46 9.99
N GLU A 85 -15.33 0.84 10.21
CA GLU A 85 -16.31 1.64 10.94
C GLU A 85 -17.71 1.50 10.36
N GLY A 86 -18.70 1.33 11.24
CA GLY A 86 -20.07 0.99 10.86
C GLY A 86 -20.35 -0.49 10.58
N ILE A 87 -19.37 -1.39 10.70
CA ILE A 87 -19.59 -2.84 10.63
C ILE A 87 -19.51 -3.45 12.03
N SER A 88 -20.61 -4.07 12.49
CA SER A 88 -20.69 -4.69 13.83
C SER A 88 -20.06 -6.08 13.92
N VAL A 89 -19.42 -6.56 12.86
CA VAL A 89 -18.78 -7.87 12.79
C VAL A 89 -17.30 -7.71 13.16
N ALA A 90 -16.87 -8.39 14.21
CA ALA A 90 -15.46 -8.41 14.63
C ALA A 90 -15.05 -9.83 14.96
N ALA A 91 -13.82 -10.18 14.61
CA ALA A 91 -13.25 -11.46 15.00
C ALA A 91 -13.22 -11.59 16.53
N THR A 92 -13.72 -12.71 17.03
CA THR A 92 -13.68 -13.03 18.45
C THR A 92 -12.27 -13.47 18.86
N ILE A 93 -11.97 -13.40 20.16
CA ILE A 93 -10.65 -13.83 20.68
C ILE A 93 -10.36 -15.30 20.32
N PRO A 94 -11.29 -16.26 20.49
CA PRO A 94 -11.05 -17.65 20.09
C PRO A 94 -10.70 -17.80 18.60
N GLU A 95 -11.39 -17.07 17.72
CA GLU A 95 -11.15 -17.13 16.27
C GLU A 95 -9.74 -16.62 15.91
N ILE A 96 -9.24 -15.58 16.60
CA ILE A 96 -7.88 -15.04 16.44
C ILE A 96 -6.83 -15.97 17.03
N VAL A 97 -7.08 -16.51 18.24
CA VAL A 97 -6.16 -17.44 18.90
C VAL A 97 -6.00 -18.71 18.07
N SER A 98 -7.04 -19.17 17.38
CA SER A 98 -6.98 -20.37 16.54
C SER A 98 -6.01 -20.25 15.35
N THR A 99 -5.82 -19.04 14.80
CA THR A 99 -4.91 -18.79 13.67
C THR A 99 -3.51 -18.41 14.12
N PHE A 100 -3.35 -18.02 15.39
CA PHE A 100 -2.11 -17.45 15.92
C PHE A 100 -0.87 -18.35 15.77
N PRO A 101 -0.90 -19.67 16.04
CA PRO A 101 0.26 -20.54 15.84
C PRO A 101 0.76 -20.54 14.39
N LEU A 102 -0.16 -20.58 13.43
CA LEU A 102 0.16 -20.53 12.01
C LEU A 102 0.75 -19.16 11.63
N MET A 103 0.20 -18.07 12.16
CA MET A 103 0.74 -16.72 11.93
C MET A 103 2.17 -16.57 12.46
N ILE A 104 2.48 -17.12 13.64
CA ILE A 104 3.86 -17.14 14.17
C ILE A 104 4.80 -17.82 13.18
N ILE A 105 4.44 -19.02 12.70
CA ILE A 105 5.27 -19.78 11.76
C ILE A 105 5.53 -18.96 10.49
N LEU A 106 4.50 -18.31 9.95
CA LEU A 106 4.62 -17.47 8.76
C LEU A 106 5.50 -16.23 9.00
N TYR A 107 5.38 -15.56 10.15
CA TYR A 107 6.25 -14.42 10.48
C TYR A 107 7.71 -14.84 10.68
N ILE A 108 7.97 -15.96 11.37
CA ILE A 108 9.33 -16.49 11.54
C ILE A 108 9.93 -16.83 10.17
N PHE A 109 9.15 -17.51 9.31
CA PHE A 109 9.60 -17.84 7.97
C PHE A 109 9.86 -16.58 7.13
N LEU A 110 8.96 -15.58 7.18
CA LEU A 110 9.10 -14.30 6.49
C LEU A 110 10.40 -13.58 6.90
N ILE A 111 10.67 -13.50 8.20
CA ILE A 111 11.90 -12.89 8.72
C ILE A 111 13.12 -13.67 8.25
N LEU A 112 13.10 -15.00 8.33
CA LEU A 112 14.21 -15.85 7.92
C LEU A 112 14.56 -15.66 6.44
N ILE A 113 13.58 -15.76 5.54
CA ILE A 113 13.81 -15.59 4.10
C ILE A 113 14.24 -14.15 3.76
N THR A 114 13.73 -13.16 4.49
CA THR A 114 14.13 -11.75 4.32
C THR A 114 15.58 -11.53 4.74
N CYS A 115 16.01 -12.08 5.88
CA CYS A 115 17.40 -12.02 6.33
C CYS A 115 18.35 -12.69 5.33
N ILE A 116 17.97 -13.84 4.77
CA ILE A 116 18.74 -14.51 3.70
C ILE A 116 18.90 -13.59 2.49
N MET A 117 17.82 -12.93 2.04
CA MET A 117 17.88 -11.99 0.91
C MET A 117 18.73 -10.75 1.19
N ILE A 118 18.69 -10.20 2.41
CA ILE A 118 19.58 -9.10 2.82
C ILE A 118 21.05 -9.55 2.75
N MET A 119 21.37 -10.74 3.26
CA MET A 119 22.73 -11.29 3.19
C MET A 119 23.19 -11.53 1.75
N LEU A 120 22.32 -12.04 0.90
CA LEU A 120 22.61 -12.24 -0.52
C LEU A 120 22.85 -10.91 -1.23
N ARG A 121 22.03 -9.89 -0.97
CA ARG A 121 22.23 -8.54 -1.52
C ARG A 121 23.60 -7.96 -1.15
N ALA A 122 24.07 -8.22 0.07
CA ALA A 122 25.36 -7.71 0.54
C ALA A 122 26.58 -8.50 0.02
N LYS A 123 26.44 -9.81 -0.22
CA LYS A 123 27.60 -10.70 -0.51
C LYS A 123 27.62 -11.31 -1.91
N LYS A 124 26.47 -11.44 -2.57
CA LYS A 124 26.28 -12.18 -3.85
C LYS A 124 25.16 -11.53 -4.67
N GLU A 125 25.42 -10.33 -5.19
CA GLU A 125 24.42 -9.50 -5.89
C GLU A 125 23.76 -10.21 -7.09
N GLU A 126 24.53 -10.95 -7.89
CA GLU A 126 23.98 -11.73 -9.01
C GLU A 126 22.95 -12.77 -8.55
N LYS A 127 23.27 -13.50 -7.47
CA LYS A 127 22.38 -14.51 -6.89
C LYS A 127 21.15 -13.85 -6.26
N PHE A 128 21.30 -12.68 -5.65
CA PHE A 128 20.19 -11.87 -5.15
C PHE A 128 19.23 -11.48 -6.28
N SER A 129 19.75 -10.92 -7.38
CA SER A 129 18.94 -10.56 -8.56
C SER A 129 18.20 -11.76 -9.15
N TYR A 130 18.86 -12.92 -9.24
CA TYR A 130 18.22 -14.15 -9.72
C TYR A 130 17.06 -14.62 -8.81
N LEU A 131 17.27 -14.63 -7.50
CA LEU A 131 16.29 -15.12 -6.52
C LEU A 131 15.19 -14.11 -6.18
N LEU A 132 15.29 -12.87 -6.65
CA LEU A 132 14.33 -11.81 -6.35
C LEU A 132 12.92 -12.14 -6.84
N THR A 133 12.80 -12.75 -8.03
CA THR A 133 11.51 -13.13 -8.61
C THR A 133 10.75 -14.17 -7.78
N PRO A 134 11.31 -15.36 -7.50
CA PRO A 134 10.62 -16.35 -6.67
C PRO A 134 10.42 -15.84 -5.23
N PHE A 135 11.35 -15.04 -4.70
CA PHE A 135 11.19 -14.41 -3.39
C PHE A 135 9.93 -13.55 -3.32
N TYR A 136 9.72 -12.68 -4.31
CA TYR A 136 8.53 -11.84 -4.36
C TYR A 136 7.24 -12.62 -4.54
N ALA A 137 7.23 -13.66 -5.38
CA ALA A 137 6.07 -14.53 -5.53
C ALA A 137 5.68 -15.21 -4.20
N ILE A 138 6.67 -15.81 -3.51
CA ILE A 138 6.46 -16.50 -2.23
C ILE A 138 5.98 -15.52 -1.16
N THR A 139 6.66 -14.38 -1.01
CA THR A 139 6.32 -13.40 0.02
C THR A 139 5.00 -12.68 -0.24
N PHE A 140 4.60 -12.49 -1.51
CA PHE A 140 3.27 -12.01 -1.85
C PHE A 140 2.19 -13.01 -1.41
N LEU A 141 2.34 -14.30 -1.72
CA LEU A 141 1.40 -15.33 -1.29
C LEU A 141 1.32 -15.43 0.24
N MET A 142 2.46 -15.29 0.92
CA MET A 142 2.48 -15.23 2.39
C MET A 142 1.72 -14.00 2.90
N ALA A 143 1.99 -12.81 2.38
CA ALA A 143 1.29 -11.59 2.78
C ALA A 143 -0.22 -11.69 2.54
N PHE A 144 -0.61 -12.24 1.39
CA PHE A 144 -2.00 -12.52 1.06
C PHE A 144 -2.65 -13.46 2.07
N PHE A 145 -1.97 -14.54 2.44
CA PHE A 145 -2.48 -15.49 3.44
C PHE A 145 -2.53 -14.87 4.84
N MET A 146 -1.51 -14.12 5.25
CA MET A 146 -1.44 -13.49 6.57
C MET A 146 -2.50 -12.40 6.75
N THR A 147 -2.83 -11.66 5.69
CA THR A 147 -3.89 -10.65 5.71
C THR A 147 -5.28 -11.30 5.65
N SER A 148 -5.49 -12.29 4.79
CA SER A 148 -6.79 -12.95 4.63
C SER A 148 -7.13 -13.84 5.83
N TYR A 149 -6.17 -14.62 6.32
CA TYR A 149 -6.38 -15.66 7.34
C TYR A 149 -6.11 -15.15 8.77
N SER A 150 -6.35 -13.87 9.04
CA SER A 150 -6.06 -13.29 10.36
C SER A 150 -6.99 -13.81 11.47
N ALA A 151 -8.16 -14.34 11.11
CA ALA A 151 -9.11 -14.97 12.02
C ALA A 151 -9.86 -16.11 11.31
N TRP A 152 -10.15 -17.18 12.06
CA TRP A 152 -10.85 -18.36 11.53
C TRP A 152 -12.06 -18.71 12.39
N ARG A 153 -13.24 -18.76 11.76
CA ARG A 153 -14.53 -19.00 12.41
C ARG A 153 -14.89 -20.47 12.57
N GLY A 154 -14.09 -21.39 12.05
CA GLY A 154 -14.44 -22.82 11.99
C GLY A 154 -15.46 -23.17 10.89
N SER A 155 -15.96 -22.19 10.15
CA SER A 155 -16.90 -22.37 9.04
C SER A 155 -16.66 -21.35 7.94
N PHE A 156 -17.01 -21.72 6.70
CA PHE A 156 -16.85 -20.87 5.53
C PHE A 156 -18.18 -20.17 5.20
N ASP A 157 -18.60 -19.26 6.09
CA ASP A 157 -19.83 -18.46 5.96
C ASP A 157 -19.56 -17.09 5.30
N SER A 158 -20.60 -16.29 5.06
CA SER A 158 -20.46 -14.97 4.44
C SER A 158 -19.56 -14.01 5.23
N ILE A 159 -19.49 -14.19 6.55
CA ILE A 159 -18.63 -13.40 7.43
C ILE A 159 -17.16 -13.82 7.30
N GLN A 160 -16.87 -15.12 7.18
CA GLN A 160 -15.52 -15.60 6.91
C GLN A 160 -15.02 -15.11 5.54
N ILE A 161 -15.89 -15.13 4.52
CA ILE A 161 -15.60 -14.58 3.20
C ILE A 161 -15.34 -13.08 3.30
N PHE A 162 -16.16 -12.34 4.05
CA PHE A 162 -15.92 -10.93 4.34
C PHE A 162 -14.55 -10.70 4.95
N HIS A 163 -14.16 -11.42 6.02
CA HIS A 163 -12.84 -11.27 6.63
C HIS A 163 -11.69 -11.54 5.64
N PHE A 164 -11.85 -12.55 4.77
CA PHE A 164 -10.84 -12.86 3.75
C PHE A 164 -10.70 -11.71 2.75
N MET A 165 -11.81 -11.30 2.13
CA MET A 165 -11.82 -10.22 1.13
C MET A 165 -11.36 -8.88 1.72
N HIS A 166 -11.83 -8.57 2.92
CA HIS A 166 -11.46 -7.36 3.63
C HIS A 166 -9.99 -7.37 4.07
N GLY A 167 -9.40 -8.54 4.37
CA GLY A 167 -7.98 -8.64 4.69
C GLY A 167 -7.08 -8.25 3.52
N PHE A 168 -7.23 -8.93 2.38
CA PHE A 168 -6.28 -8.78 1.28
C PHE A 168 -6.51 -7.54 0.39
N HIS A 169 -7.71 -6.93 0.39
CA HIS A 169 -7.94 -5.73 -0.43
C HIS A 169 -6.93 -4.62 -0.12
N SER A 170 -6.43 -4.56 1.12
CA SER A 170 -5.43 -3.61 1.60
C SER A 170 -4.12 -3.65 0.79
N ILE A 171 -3.73 -4.82 0.28
CA ILE A 171 -2.55 -4.99 -0.58
C ILE A 171 -2.78 -4.31 -1.94
N PHE A 172 -3.97 -4.52 -2.52
CA PHE A 172 -4.33 -3.96 -3.82
C PHE A 172 -4.65 -2.47 -3.77
N THR A 173 -5.03 -1.96 -2.60
CA THR A 173 -5.43 -0.55 -2.40
C THR A 173 -4.31 0.25 -1.74
N LEU A 174 -4.35 0.44 -0.42
CA LEU A 174 -3.38 1.20 0.38
C LEU A 174 -1.94 0.84 0.02
N GLY A 175 -1.61 -0.46 -0.01
CA GLY A 175 -0.27 -0.92 -0.35
C GLY A 175 0.16 -0.51 -1.75
N SER A 176 -0.69 -0.70 -2.75
CA SER A 176 -0.38 -0.36 -4.15
C SER A 176 -0.32 1.14 -4.40
N VAL A 177 -1.09 1.95 -3.67
CA VAL A 177 -0.95 3.42 -3.71
C VAL A 177 0.36 3.87 -3.09
N ILE A 178 0.77 3.30 -1.95
CA ILE A 178 2.09 3.61 -1.36
C ILE A 178 3.21 3.23 -2.32
N VAL A 179 3.10 2.08 -3.00
CA VAL A 179 4.05 1.69 -4.06
C VAL A 179 4.03 2.72 -5.20
N LEU A 180 2.87 3.11 -5.71
CA LEU A 180 2.74 4.11 -6.77
C LEU A 180 3.43 5.43 -6.41
N ASP A 181 3.16 5.94 -5.21
CA ASP A 181 3.74 7.19 -4.73
C ASP A 181 5.26 7.06 -4.56
N PHE A 182 5.74 5.94 -4.01
CA PHE A 182 7.16 5.64 -3.92
C PHE A 182 7.83 5.62 -5.30
N LEU A 183 7.24 4.93 -6.28
CA LEU A 183 7.74 4.86 -7.65
C LEU A 183 7.74 6.24 -8.31
N PHE A 184 6.69 7.04 -8.11
CA PHE A 184 6.62 8.41 -8.60
C PHE A 184 7.77 9.25 -8.06
N LEU A 185 8.00 9.22 -6.75
CA LEU A 185 9.05 9.99 -6.08
C LEU A 185 10.44 9.61 -6.59
N ILE A 186 10.77 8.32 -6.69
CA ILE A 186 12.09 7.89 -7.17
C ILE A 186 12.29 8.14 -8.67
N SER A 187 11.20 8.20 -9.46
CA SER A 187 11.28 8.47 -10.89
C SER A 187 11.76 9.90 -11.21
N ASN A 188 11.60 10.84 -10.27
CA ASN A 188 11.96 12.25 -10.51
C ASN A 188 13.43 12.48 -10.85
N ARG A 189 14.32 11.53 -10.55
CA ARG A 189 15.77 11.61 -10.85
C ARG A 189 16.15 11.31 -12.30
N SER A 190 15.26 10.72 -13.10
CA SER A 190 15.59 10.31 -14.45
C SER A 190 14.38 10.40 -15.37
N GLU A 191 14.54 11.06 -16.52
CA GLU A 191 13.45 11.16 -17.49
C GLU A 191 13.03 9.78 -18.01
N LEU A 192 14.00 8.88 -18.20
CA LEU A 192 13.78 7.48 -18.60
C LEU A 192 12.90 6.74 -17.57
N LEU A 193 13.17 6.92 -16.27
CA LEU A 193 12.31 6.38 -15.20
C LEU A 193 10.90 6.97 -15.24
N LYS A 194 10.76 8.28 -15.46
CA LYS A 194 9.43 8.91 -15.57
C LYS A 194 8.62 8.34 -16.72
N GLN A 195 9.22 8.14 -17.90
CA GLN A 195 8.46 7.60 -19.05
C GLN A 195 7.91 6.22 -18.71
N HIS A 196 8.75 5.39 -18.09
CA HIS A 196 8.36 4.05 -17.69
C HIS A 196 7.31 4.07 -16.57
N VAL A 197 7.59 4.74 -15.45
CA VAL A 197 6.69 4.80 -14.29
C VAL A 197 5.34 5.44 -14.62
N TYR A 198 5.31 6.54 -15.38
CA TYR A 198 4.04 7.19 -15.73
C TYR A 198 3.18 6.31 -16.65
N SER A 199 3.80 5.47 -17.47
CA SER A 199 3.06 4.51 -18.29
C SER A 199 2.38 3.41 -17.47
N LEU A 200 2.87 3.14 -16.25
CA LEU A 200 2.31 2.16 -15.33
C LEU A 200 1.13 2.70 -14.51
N PHE A 201 0.95 4.01 -14.44
CA PHE A 201 -0.10 4.65 -13.62
C PHE A 201 -1.50 4.10 -13.92
N PRO A 202 -1.94 3.93 -15.19
CA PRO A 202 -3.24 3.33 -15.48
C PRO A 202 -3.34 1.88 -15.01
N THR A 203 -2.26 1.10 -15.11
CA THR A 203 -2.22 -0.31 -14.69
C THR A 203 -2.33 -0.42 -13.17
N ILE A 204 -1.52 0.32 -12.42
CA ILE A 204 -1.57 0.34 -10.95
C ILE A 204 -2.94 0.86 -10.49
N SER A 205 -3.48 1.90 -11.14
CA SER A 205 -4.82 2.41 -10.83
C SER A 205 -5.91 1.35 -11.04
N LYS A 206 -5.85 0.55 -12.12
CA LYS A 206 -6.80 -0.56 -12.32
C LYS A 206 -6.73 -1.58 -11.19
N VAL A 207 -5.54 -1.92 -10.72
CA VAL A 207 -5.37 -2.82 -9.57
C VAL A 207 -6.00 -2.24 -8.31
N VAL A 208 -5.83 -0.94 -8.06
CA VAL A 208 -6.48 -0.23 -6.95
C VAL A 208 -8.01 -0.28 -7.08
N TRP A 209 -8.57 -0.07 -8.27
CA TRP A 209 -10.01 -0.19 -8.52
C TRP A 209 -10.55 -1.61 -8.30
N VAL A 210 -9.78 -2.63 -8.67
CA VAL A 210 -10.13 -4.04 -8.38
C VAL A 210 -10.12 -4.28 -6.86
N GLY A 211 -9.11 -3.79 -6.15
CA GLY A 211 -9.06 -3.83 -4.69
C GLY A 211 -10.26 -3.16 -4.04
N LEU A 212 -10.63 -1.96 -4.50
CA LEU A 212 -11.81 -1.24 -4.02
C LEU A 212 -13.12 -1.99 -4.33
N SER A 213 -13.19 -2.68 -5.47
CA SER A 213 -14.35 -3.50 -5.83
C SER A 213 -14.51 -4.69 -4.87
N PHE A 214 -13.42 -5.34 -4.47
CA PHE A 214 -13.46 -6.38 -3.44
C PHE A 214 -13.97 -5.84 -2.11
N ASP A 215 -13.56 -4.63 -1.73
CA ASP A 215 -14.04 -4.00 -0.52
C ASP A 215 -15.57 -3.79 -0.55
N PHE A 216 -16.10 -3.15 -1.60
CA PHE A 216 -17.55 -2.98 -1.77
C PHE A 216 -18.31 -4.31 -1.76
N ILE A 217 -17.85 -5.30 -2.53
CA ILE A 217 -18.49 -6.63 -2.59
C ILE A 217 -18.48 -7.29 -1.21
N SER A 218 -17.37 -7.17 -0.47
CA SER A 218 -17.25 -7.76 0.86
C SER A 218 -18.28 -7.16 1.82
N VAL A 219 -18.50 -5.85 1.78
CA VAL A 219 -19.49 -5.16 2.63
C VAL A 219 -20.92 -5.59 2.29
N PHE A 220 -21.25 -5.81 1.01
CA PHE A 220 -22.57 -6.32 0.62
C PHE A 220 -22.90 -7.68 1.26
N LEU A 221 -21.90 -8.56 1.44
CA LEU A 221 -22.08 -9.90 2.05
C LEU A 221 -22.51 -9.85 3.52
N ILE A 222 -22.31 -8.71 4.19
CA ILE A 222 -22.58 -8.51 5.61
C ILE A 222 -23.47 -7.27 5.87
N SER A 223 -24.21 -6.81 4.86
CA SER A 223 -25.08 -5.62 4.92
C SER A 223 -26.04 -5.57 6.11
N LYS A 224 -26.49 -6.73 6.63
CA LYS A 224 -27.34 -6.82 7.83
C LYS A 224 -26.66 -6.40 9.15
N TYR A 225 -25.34 -6.24 9.16
CA TYR A 225 -24.54 -5.86 10.32
C TYR A 225 -24.06 -4.40 10.27
N PHE A 226 -24.72 -3.60 9.43
CA PHE A 226 -24.36 -2.23 9.17
C PHE A 226 -24.99 -1.28 10.18
N VAL A 227 -24.18 -0.36 10.71
CA VAL A 227 -24.57 0.64 11.71
C VAL A 227 -24.12 2.01 11.21
N VAL A 228 -25.06 2.90 10.95
CA VAL A 228 -24.76 4.27 10.53
C VAL A 228 -24.33 5.09 11.74
N THR A 229 -23.09 5.55 11.73
CA THR A 229 -22.50 6.47 12.72
C THR A 229 -21.98 7.74 12.05
N GLU A 230 -21.72 8.80 12.81
CA GLU A 230 -21.10 10.02 12.25
C GLU A 230 -19.73 9.72 11.62
N LYS A 231 -18.95 8.85 12.26
CA LYS A 231 -17.67 8.37 11.76
C LYS A 231 -17.83 7.59 10.46
N PHE A 232 -18.86 6.76 10.35
CA PHE A 232 -19.20 6.08 9.12
C PHE A 232 -19.48 7.08 7.98
N LEU A 233 -20.31 8.11 8.23
CA LEU A 233 -20.62 9.15 7.25
C LEU A 233 -19.35 9.91 6.81
N PHE A 234 -18.46 10.21 7.75
CA PHE A 234 -17.17 10.82 7.45
C PHE A 234 -16.31 9.92 6.56
N VAL A 235 -16.17 8.63 6.88
CA VAL A 235 -15.42 7.67 6.05
C VAL A 235 -16.01 7.59 4.64
N GLN A 236 -17.33 7.56 4.46
CA GLN A 236 -17.96 7.58 3.14
C GLN A 236 -17.69 8.88 2.36
N THR A 237 -17.60 10.01 3.07
CA THR A 237 -17.19 11.29 2.47
C THR A 237 -15.77 11.20 1.92
N VAL A 238 -14.85 10.65 2.71
CA VAL A 238 -13.44 10.45 2.29
C VAL A 238 -13.33 9.44 1.14
N ILE A 239 -14.11 8.34 1.16
CA ILE A 239 -14.19 7.39 0.04
C ILE A 239 -14.69 8.08 -1.23
N THR A 240 -15.68 8.96 -1.13
CA THR A 240 -16.19 9.72 -2.29
C THR A 240 -15.11 10.63 -2.86
N ILE A 241 -14.37 11.36 -2.00
CA ILE A 241 -13.22 12.17 -2.41
C ILE A 241 -12.16 11.31 -3.10
N LEU A 242 -11.85 10.15 -2.54
CA LEU A 242 -10.89 9.19 -3.08
C LEU A 242 -11.30 8.69 -4.47
N ILE A 243 -12.56 8.34 -4.67
CA ILE A 243 -13.12 7.89 -5.97
C ILE A 243 -12.96 9.00 -7.01
N ILE A 244 -13.38 10.23 -6.68
CA ILE A 244 -13.24 11.38 -7.59
C ILE A 244 -11.76 11.60 -7.94
N ASN A 245 -10.88 11.58 -6.95
CA ASN A 245 -9.44 11.74 -7.15
C ASN A 245 -8.86 10.61 -8.02
N GLY A 246 -9.26 9.37 -7.80
CA GLY A 246 -8.84 8.20 -8.56
C GLY A 246 -9.23 8.30 -10.04
N VAL A 247 -10.44 8.77 -10.35
CA VAL A 247 -10.89 9.04 -11.73
C VAL A 247 -10.06 10.15 -12.39
N LEU A 248 -9.76 11.23 -11.66
CA LEU A 248 -8.94 12.33 -12.18
C LEU A 248 -7.48 11.91 -12.40
N LEU A 249 -6.91 11.14 -11.48
CA LEU A 249 -5.53 10.67 -11.53
C LEU A 249 -5.34 9.69 -12.69
N SER A 250 -6.20 8.65 -12.78
CA SER A 250 -6.13 7.63 -13.83
C SER A 250 -6.56 8.12 -15.21
N GLY A 251 -7.32 9.22 -15.28
CA GLY A 251 -7.84 9.80 -16.52
C GLY A 251 -7.03 11.00 -17.02
N PRO A 252 -7.52 12.25 -16.80
CA PRO A 252 -6.92 13.45 -17.38
C PRO A 252 -5.48 13.73 -16.89
N ILE A 253 -5.18 13.53 -15.60
CA ILE A 253 -3.86 13.84 -15.04
C ILE A 253 -2.79 12.88 -15.60
N ALA A 254 -3.02 11.56 -15.51
CA ALA A 254 -2.10 10.57 -16.07
C ALA A 254 -1.84 10.80 -17.57
N ARG A 255 -2.88 11.07 -18.37
CA ARG A 255 -2.72 11.38 -19.80
C ARG A 255 -1.79 12.58 -20.04
N LYS A 256 -1.96 13.66 -19.27
CA LYS A 256 -1.11 14.85 -19.40
C LYS A 256 0.33 14.58 -18.95
N MET A 257 0.53 13.80 -17.90
CA MET A 257 1.86 13.37 -17.45
C MET A 257 2.54 12.49 -18.51
N MET A 258 1.85 11.48 -19.05
CA MET A 258 2.39 10.60 -20.09
C MET A 258 2.75 11.36 -21.37
N ASN A 259 1.88 12.26 -21.84
CA ASN A 259 2.14 13.04 -23.06
C ASN A 259 3.35 13.98 -22.89
N SER A 260 3.54 14.54 -21.68
CA SER A 260 4.68 15.42 -21.43
C SER A 260 6.05 14.76 -21.54
N VAL A 261 6.06 13.43 -21.46
CA VAL A 261 7.28 12.63 -21.48
C VAL A 261 7.48 11.94 -22.84
N LYS A 262 6.40 11.63 -23.57
CA LYS A 262 6.46 11.02 -24.92
C LYS A 262 6.98 11.97 -25.99
N ASP A 263 6.57 13.23 -25.95
CA ASP A 263 6.80 14.11 -27.10
C ASP A 263 8.14 14.85 -27.06
N GLN A 264 8.87 14.84 -25.92
CA GLN A 264 10.07 15.66 -25.62
C GLN A 264 9.95 17.18 -25.88
N ALA A 265 8.96 17.63 -26.63
CA ALA A 265 8.69 19.00 -27.06
C ALA A 265 7.68 19.73 -26.17
N HIS A 266 6.92 19.00 -25.35
CA HIS A 266 5.90 19.57 -24.47
C HIS A 266 6.21 19.29 -23.00
N HIS A 267 7.00 20.17 -22.38
CA HIS A 267 7.15 20.17 -20.93
C HIS A 267 5.78 20.24 -20.25
N ILE A 268 5.59 19.41 -19.21
CA ILE A 268 4.38 19.47 -18.39
C ILE A 268 4.21 20.90 -17.85
N THR A 269 3.09 21.53 -18.15
CA THR A 269 2.80 22.85 -17.60
C THR A 269 2.82 22.79 -16.07
N ALA A 270 3.29 23.85 -15.41
CA ALA A 270 3.32 23.94 -13.95
C ALA A 270 1.96 23.59 -13.30
N LYS A 271 0.85 23.92 -13.97
CA LYS A 271 -0.51 23.58 -13.55
C LYS A 271 -0.73 22.07 -13.42
N TRP A 272 -0.44 21.29 -14.48
CA TRP A 272 -0.63 19.83 -14.46
C TRP A 272 0.31 19.12 -13.50
N ARG A 273 1.55 19.60 -13.35
CA ARG A 273 2.47 19.10 -12.32
C ARG A 273 1.91 19.31 -10.92
N ARG A 274 1.43 20.53 -10.62
CA ARG A 274 0.80 20.85 -9.33
C ARG A 274 -0.45 20.01 -9.08
N MET A 275 -1.28 19.76 -10.10
CA MET A 275 -2.44 18.88 -9.98
C MET A 275 -2.03 17.44 -9.67
N GLY A 276 -0.97 16.92 -10.29
CA GLY A 276 -0.42 15.59 -9.95
C GLY A 276 0.03 15.51 -8.50
N ASN A 277 0.76 16.52 -8.02
CA ASN A 277 1.20 16.60 -6.62
C ASN A 277 0.02 16.65 -5.63
N ILE A 278 -1.00 17.45 -5.93
CA ILE A 278 -2.23 17.52 -5.11
C ILE A 278 -2.95 16.17 -5.11
N ALA A 279 -3.10 15.54 -6.27
CA ALA A 279 -3.80 14.27 -6.41
C ALA A 279 -3.08 13.14 -5.65
N GLY A 280 -1.75 13.10 -5.71
CA GLY A 280 -0.94 12.16 -4.92
C GLY A 280 -1.12 12.36 -3.41
N ALA A 281 -0.94 13.61 -2.94
CA ALA A 281 -1.14 13.93 -1.53
C ALA A 281 -2.56 13.61 -1.03
N LEU A 282 -3.58 13.91 -1.83
CA LEU A 282 -4.98 13.61 -1.51
C LEU A 282 -5.24 12.10 -1.47
N SER A 283 -4.61 11.34 -2.37
CA SER A 283 -4.69 9.88 -2.42
C SER A 283 -4.19 9.25 -1.13
N ILE A 284 -2.94 9.54 -0.73
CA ILE A 284 -2.35 8.94 0.47
C ILE A 284 -3.04 9.42 1.75
N THR A 285 -3.46 10.68 1.80
CA THR A 285 -4.24 11.23 2.93
C THR A 285 -5.54 10.46 3.09
N SER A 286 -6.27 10.23 2.00
CA SER A 286 -7.57 9.55 2.04
C SER A 286 -7.44 8.09 2.43
N TRP A 287 -6.49 7.35 1.85
CA TRP A 287 -6.24 5.96 2.22
C TRP A 287 -5.82 5.80 3.68
N LEU A 288 -4.88 6.62 4.15
CA LEU A 288 -4.46 6.60 5.55
C LEU A 288 -5.61 6.99 6.48
N THR A 289 -6.42 7.99 6.12
CA THR A 289 -7.58 8.40 6.93
C THR A 289 -8.58 7.27 7.06
N ILE A 290 -9.00 6.64 5.95
CA ILE A 290 -9.93 5.50 5.98
C ILE A 290 -9.36 4.38 6.86
N THR A 291 -8.10 4.00 6.63
CA THR A 291 -7.44 2.94 7.40
C THR A 291 -7.37 3.28 8.90
N VAL A 292 -6.98 4.51 9.25
CA VAL A 292 -6.90 4.99 10.64
C VAL A 292 -8.28 4.95 11.31
N MET A 293 -9.33 5.36 10.58
CA MET A 293 -10.69 5.29 11.07
C MET A 293 -11.10 3.84 11.39
N ASP A 294 -10.72 2.85 10.59
CA ASP A 294 -11.08 1.45 10.85
C ASP A 294 -10.52 0.89 12.17
N PHE A 295 -9.34 1.34 12.59
CA PHE A 295 -8.68 0.81 13.79
C PHE A 295 -9.03 1.56 15.09
N PHE A 296 -9.39 2.84 15.03
CA PHE A 296 -9.58 3.68 16.23
C PHE A 296 -11.04 3.91 16.62
N LYS A 297 -11.73 2.86 17.08
CA LYS A 297 -13.15 2.93 17.50
C LYS A 297 -13.46 3.90 18.64
N GLY A 298 -12.47 4.17 19.50
CA GLY A 298 -12.63 5.02 20.67
C GLY A 298 -12.58 6.52 20.39
N LEU A 299 -12.37 6.93 19.12
CA LEU A 299 -12.31 8.35 18.74
C LEU A 299 -13.65 9.03 19.03
N ARG A 300 -13.63 9.93 20.02
CA ARG A 300 -14.78 10.76 20.41
C ARG A 300 -14.72 12.12 19.71
N LEU A 301 -14.62 12.09 18.39
CA LEU A 301 -14.60 13.30 17.57
C LEU A 301 -15.89 13.41 16.78
N ASP A 302 -16.41 14.62 16.70
CA ASP A 302 -17.57 14.91 15.85
C ASP A 302 -17.18 14.99 14.36
N TYR A 303 -18.17 15.03 13.48
CA TYR A 303 -17.93 15.10 12.03
C TYR A 303 -17.07 16.30 11.61
N LYS A 304 -17.24 17.47 12.25
CA LYS A 304 -16.49 18.69 11.88
C LYS A 304 -15.04 18.57 12.29
N GLU A 305 -14.77 18.07 13.49
CA GLU A 305 -13.43 17.79 14.00
C GLU A 305 -12.69 16.80 13.09
N LEU A 306 -13.38 15.74 12.65
CA LEU A 306 -12.82 14.77 11.70
C LEU A 306 -12.46 15.42 10.35
N ILE A 307 -13.30 16.31 9.82
CA ILE A 307 -13.00 17.06 8.58
C ILE A 307 -11.80 18.00 8.78
N PHE A 308 -11.71 18.70 9.91
CA PHE A 308 -10.55 19.56 10.19
C PHE A 308 -9.25 18.77 10.32
N LEU A 309 -9.28 17.60 10.99
CA LEU A 309 -8.13 16.72 11.06
C LEU A 309 -7.74 16.18 9.68
N TYR A 310 -8.70 15.81 8.85
CA TYR A 310 -8.45 15.38 7.47
C TYR A 310 -7.77 16.47 6.64
N LEU A 311 -8.27 17.71 6.71
CA LEU A 311 -7.68 18.85 5.99
C LEU A 311 -6.29 19.19 6.52
N GLY A 312 -6.09 19.17 7.84
CA GLY A 312 -4.78 19.38 8.47
C GLY A 312 -3.77 18.32 8.04
N PHE A 313 -4.19 17.04 8.02
CA PHE A 313 -3.36 15.93 7.57
C PHE A 313 -3.04 16.02 6.08
N PHE A 314 -4.01 16.41 5.25
CA PHE A 314 -3.77 16.68 3.83
C PHE A 314 -2.71 17.75 3.61
N ILE A 315 -2.81 18.89 4.32
CA ILE A 315 -1.84 19.99 4.22
C ILE A 315 -0.45 19.49 4.65
N PHE A 316 -0.36 18.74 5.75
CA PHE A 316 0.89 18.16 6.23
C PHE A 316 1.52 17.23 5.20
N MET A 317 0.76 16.31 4.63
CA MET A 317 1.23 15.37 3.60
C MET A 317 1.65 16.11 2.32
N PHE A 318 0.89 17.13 1.91
CA PHE A 318 1.22 17.94 0.75
C PHE A 318 2.53 18.72 0.94
N ILE A 319 2.75 19.34 2.11
CA ILE A 319 4.02 20.00 2.44
C ILE A 319 5.17 18.99 2.46
N GLY A 320 4.98 17.83 3.08
CA GLY A 320 5.97 16.75 3.11
C GLY A 320 6.38 16.29 1.70
N HIS A 321 5.40 16.13 0.81
CA HIS A 321 5.63 15.82 -0.60
C HIS A 321 6.48 16.89 -1.30
N LEU A 322 6.16 18.18 -1.12
CA LEU A 322 6.94 19.27 -1.72
C LEU A 322 8.37 19.33 -1.18
N LEU A 323 8.56 19.10 0.12
CA LEU A 323 9.88 19.03 0.73
C LEU A 323 10.70 17.86 0.16
N PHE A 324 10.07 16.69 -0.01
CA PHE A 324 10.73 15.54 -0.61
C PHE A 324 11.11 15.80 -2.06
N GLU A 325 10.21 16.35 -2.87
CA GLU A 325 10.48 16.71 -4.27
C GLU A 325 11.67 17.69 -4.36
N TYR A 326 11.70 18.69 -3.47
CA TYR A 326 12.82 19.62 -3.36
C TYR A 326 14.15 18.93 -3.00
N MET A 327 14.16 18.06 -1.99
CA MET A 327 15.34 17.30 -1.60
C MET A 327 15.84 16.40 -2.73
N GLU A 328 14.92 15.78 -3.47
CA GLU A 328 15.24 14.89 -4.57
C GLU A 328 15.81 15.63 -5.78
N SER A 329 15.27 16.82 -6.09
CA SER A 329 15.74 17.69 -7.17
C SER A 329 17.19 18.19 -6.97
N ARG A 330 17.70 18.17 -5.73
CA ARG A 330 19.08 18.54 -5.40
C ARG A 330 20.09 17.40 -5.56
N LYS A 331 19.63 16.17 -5.76
CA LYS A 331 20.53 15.02 -5.96
C LYS A 331 21.00 14.96 -7.41
N ALA A 332 22.18 14.38 -7.63
CA ALA A 332 22.70 14.19 -8.98
C ALA A 332 21.69 13.40 -9.85
N PRO A 333 21.53 13.77 -11.14
CA PRO A 333 20.69 13.03 -12.07
C PRO A 333 21.10 11.56 -12.12
N LEU A 334 20.13 10.66 -12.14
CA LEU A 334 20.41 9.24 -12.25
C LEU A 334 20.60 8.88 -13.74
N THR A 335 21.84 8.60 -14.14
CA THR A 335 22.16 8.03 -15.45
C THR A 335 21.96 6.52 -15.40
N LEU A 336 20.88 6.04 -16.02
CA LEU A 336 20.72 4.64 -16.36
C LEU A 336 21.15 4.51 -17.82
N SER A 337 22.39 4.11 -18.08
CA SER A 337 22.87 3.83 -19.44
C SER A 337 22.85 2.32 -19.69
N ASN A 338 22.61 1.92 -20.94
CA ASN A 338 22.79 0.53 -21.37
C ASN A 338 24.27 0.14 -21.50
N GLU A 339 25.20 1.07 -21.21
CA GLU A 339 26.64 0.92 -21.47
C GLU A 339 27.47 0.67 -20.18
N GLU A 340 26.87 0.77 -18.99
CA GLU A 340 27.55 0.56 -17.70
C GLU A 340 27.03 -0.66 -16.92
N MET A 341 26.96 -1.81 -17.60
CA MET A 341 26.91 -3.12 -16.94
C MET A 341 27.59 -4.22 -17.76
#